data_AF-A0A2M8FFU5-F1
#
_entry.id   AF-A0A2M8FFU5-F1
#
_cell.length_a   1.000
_cell.length_b   1.000
_cell.length_c   1.000
_cell.angle_alpha   90.00
_cell.angle_beta   90.00
_cell.angle_gamma   90.00
#
_symmetry.space_group_name_H-M   'P 1'
#
loop_
_entity.id
_entity.type
_entity.pdbx_description
1 polymer ?
#
loop_
_entity_poly.entity_id
_entity_poly.type
_entity_poly.pdbx_seq_one_letter_code
_entity_poly.pdbx_strand_id
1 'polypeptide(L)'
;DLSRVPGGSSGGSAAAVAMEAVPVAIGTDTGGSVRQPASYCGVVGLKPTYGAVSRYGLVAMGSSLDQAGPLTKTVSDAELIHNIMSGLDTHDATTIASDTYPEVVLKKSYTFGVPRDFLGVGVDA
;
A
#
# COMPACT_ATOMS: atom_id res chain seq x y z
N ASP A 1 -12.71 8.39 15.61
CA ASP A 1 -14.16 8.65 15.76
C ASP A 1 -14.88 7.34 15.46
N LEU A 2 -15.55 6.73 16.46
CA LEU A 2 -16.21 5.43 16.29
C LEU A 2 -17.54 5.53 15.51
N SER A 3 -18.02 6.75 15.24
CA SER A 3 -19.22 6.99 14.42
C SER A 3 -18.93 7.06 12.92
N ARG A 4 -17.65 7.03 12.52
CA ARG A 4 -17.19 7.11 11.13
C ARG A 4 -16.63 5.77 10.66
N VAL A 5 -16.69 5.55 9.35
CA VAL A 5 -16.13 4.37 8.71
C VAL A 5 -14.60 4.40 8.73
N PRO A 6 -13.92 3.24 8.83
CA PRO A 6 -12.47 3.14 8.75
C PRO A 6 -11.92 3.16 7.31
N GLY A 7 -12.79 3.41 6.32
CA GLY A 7 -12.48 3.19 4.91
C GLY A 7 -12.55 1.72 4.48
N GLY A 8 -12.09 1.39 3.27
CA GLY A 8 -12.15 0.04 2.74
C GLY A 8 -11.45 -0.16 1.38
N SER A 9 -11.27 -1.41 0.95
CA SER A 9 -11.76 -2.64 1.61
C SER A 9 -10.92 -3.11 2.81
N SER A 10 -9.66 -2.69 2.95
CA SER A 10 -8.78 -3.09 4.08
C SER A 10 -9.04 -2.28 5.37
N GLY A 11 -10.30 -1.91 5.64
CA GLY A 11 -10.69 -1.09 6.79
C GLY A 11 -10.38 -1.76 8.12
N GLY A 12 -10.57 -3.08 8.23
CA GLY A 12 -10.20 -3.85 9.42
C GLY A 12 -8.69 -3.80 9.70
N SER A 13 -7.86 -3.98 8.67
CA SER A 13 -6.40 -3.88 8.78
C SER A 13 -5.95 -2.50 9.26
N ALA A 14 -6.52 -1.43 8.67
CA ALA A 14 -6.18 -0.05 9.06
C ALA A 14 -6.63 0.26 10.49
N ALA A 15 -7.86 -0.12 10.86
CA ALA A 15 -8.40 0.10 12.19
C ALA A 15 -7.59 -0.66 13.26
N ALA A 16 -7.20 -1.91 13.00
CA ALA A 16 -6.42 -2.73 13.92
C ALA A 16 -5.04 -2.11 14.23
N VAL A 17 -4.37 -1.56 13.22
CA VAL A 17 -3.10 -0.82 13.39
C VAL A 17 -3.34 0.51 14.11
N ALA A 18 -4.37 1.25 13.71
CA ALA A 18 -4.69 2.56 14.29
C ALA A 18 -4.99 2.47 15.80
N MET A 19 -5.71 1.43 16.22
CA MET A 19 -6.03 1.15 17.63
C MET A 19 -4.91 0.41 18.37
N GLU A 20 -3.77 0.17 17.72
CA GLU A 20 -2.59 -0.49 18.30
C GLU A 20 -2.87 -1.92 18.81
N ALA A 21 -3.87 -2.59 18.22
CA ALA A 21 -4.12 -4.00 18.48
C ALA A 21 -3.03 -4.90 17.87
N VAL A 22 -2.43 -4.43 16.77
CA VAL A 22 -1.29 -5.07 16.10
C VAL A 22 -0.27 -4.00 15.65
N PRO A 23 1.03 -4.32 15.58
CA PRO A 23 2.04 -3.39 15.10
C PRO A 23 2.00 -3.19 13.57
N VAL A 24 1.50 -4.19 12.85
CA VAL A 24 1.39 -4.22 11.38
C VAL A 24 0.16 -5.05 10.98
N ALA A 25 -0.46 -4.69 9.85
CA ALA A 25 -1.41 -5.53 9.15
C ALA A 25 -1.11 -5.56 7.65
N ILE A 26 -1.61 -6.58 6.96
CA ILE A 26 -1.58 -6.67 5.48
C ILE A 26 -2.99 -6.34 4.96
N GLY A 27 -3.03 -5.60 3.85
CA GLY A 27 -4.24 -5.37 3.07
C GLY A 27 -4.01 -5.65 1.59
N THR A 28 -5.07 -5.57 0.79
CA THR A 28 -4.99 -5.61 -0.67
C THR A 28 -5.51 -4.29 -1.25
N ASP A 29 -4.88 -3.81 -2.32
CA ASP A 29 -5.21 -2.56 -3.00
C ASP A 29 -5.43 -2.84 -4.48
N THR A 30 -6.68 -2.77 -4.92
CA THR A 30 -7.07 -2.87 -6.34
C THR A 30 -7.31 -1.48 -6.93
N GLY A 31 -7.97 -0.59 -6.18
CA GLY A 31 -8.33 0.76 -6.60
C GLY A 31 -8.10 1.83 -5.53
N GLY A 32 -7.41 1.50 -4.44
CA GLY A 32 -7.26 2.35 -3.26
C GLY A 32 -7.42 1.60 -1.94
N SER A 33 -7.69 0.29 -1.97
CA SER A 33 -8.13 -0.47 -0.80
C SER A 33 -7.11 -0.63 0.33
N VAL A 34 -5.85 -0.21 0.18
CA VAL A 34 -4.87 -0.02 1.27
C VAL A 34 -4.74 1.47 1.60
N ARG A 35 -4.56 2.32 0.59
CA ARG A 35 -4.27 3.75 0.76
C ARG A 35 -5.45 4.55 1.34
N GLN A 36 -6.67 4.24 0.90
CA GLN A 36 -7.89 4.91 1.34
C GLN A 36 -8.19 4.63 2.82
N PRO A 37 -8.22 3.38 3.32
CA PRO A 37 -8.43 3.15 4.74
C PRO A 37 -7.26 3.63 5.60
N ALA A 38 -6.02 3.61 5.07
CA ALA A 38 -4.89 4.21 5.76
C ALA A 38 -5.06 5.72 5.97
N SER A 39 -5.54 6.44 4.95
CA SER A 39 -5.89 7.85 5.04
C SER A 39 -6.99 8.10 6.09
N TYR A 40 -8.05 7.31 6.08
CA TYR A 40 -9.20 7.49 6.97
C TYR A 40 -8.85 7.21 8.45
N CYS A 41 -7.99 6.22 8.69
CA CYS A 41 -7.58 5.80 10.03
C CYS A 41 -6.30 6.50 10.53
N GLY A 42 -5.67 7.37 9.73
CA GLY A 42 -4.45 8.09 10.12
C GLY A 42 -3.23 7.18 10.32
N VAL A 43 -3.06 6.18 9.45
CA VAL A 43 -1.91 5.25 9.45
C VAL A 43 -1.17 5.30 8.12
N VAL A 44 0.01 4.69 8.06
CA VAL A 44 0.76 4.52 6.82
C VAL A 44 0.20 3.32 6.06
N GLY A 45 -0.12 3.49 4.78
CA GLY A 45 -0.55 2.41 3.89
C GLY A 45 0.21 2.48 2.58
N LEU A 46 0.96 1.42 2.27
CA LEU A 46 1.76 1.33 1.05
C LEU A 46 1.10 0.34 0.09
N LYS A 47 0.80 0.80 -1.14
CA LYS A 47 0.59 -0.09 -2.29
C LYS A 47 1.91 -0.20 -3.07
N PRO A 48 2.59 -1.36 -3.05
CA PRO A 48 3.82 -1.55 -3.82
C PRO A 48 3.61 -1.40 -5.33
N THR A 49 4.72 -1.39 -6.06
CA THR A 49 4.72 -1.60 -7.52
C THR A 49 4.02 -2.92 -7.84
N TYR A 50 3.23 -2.96 -8.90
CA TYR A 50 2.58 -4.19 -9.36
C TYR A 50 3.64 -5.25 -9.68
N GLY A 51 3.44 -6.48 -9.19
CA GLY A 51 4.43 -7.56 -9.25
C GLY A 51 5.51 -7.54 -8.18
N ALA A 52 5.64 -6.48 -7.36
CA ALA A 52 6.67 -6.43 -6.31
C ALA A 52 6.43 -7.42 -5.17
N VAL A 53 5.18 -7.78 -4.90
CA VAL A 53 4.75 -8.81 -3.94
C VAL A 53 3.93 -9.84 -4.72
N SER A 54 4.13 -11.14 -4.42
CA SER A 54 3.36 -12.21 -5.03
C SER A 54 1.88 -12.10 -4.69
N ARG A 55 1.03 -12.38 -5.68
CA ARG A 55 -0.42 -12.48 -5.54
C ARG A 55 -0.88 -13.92 -5.32
N TYR A 56 0.03 -14.89 -5.34
CA TYR A 56 -0.32 -16.27 -5.05
C TYR A 56 -0.88 -16.40 -3.63
N GLY A 57 -2.08 -16.96 -3.53
CA GLY A 57 -2.84 -17.04 -2.26
C GLY A 57 -3.78 -15.86 -1.99
N LEU A 58 -3.72 -14.77 -2.78
CA LEU A 58 -4.74 -13.73 -2.73
C LEU A 58 -6.03 -14.19 -3.43
N VAL A 59 -7.18 -13.88 -2.84
CA VAL A 59 -8.46 -14.00 -3.53
C VAL A 59 -8.56 -12.86 -4.54
N ALA A 60 -8.54 -13.19 -5.84
CA ALA A 60 -8.49 -12.22 -6.91
C ALA A 60 -9.78 -11.39 -7.02
N MET A 61 -9.63 -10.10 -7.33
CA MET A 61 -10.74 -9.18 -7.65
C MET A 61 -10.51 -8.55 -9.04
N GLY A 62 -9.37 -7.88 -9.22
CA GLY A 62 -8.94 -7.35 -10.50
C GLY A 62 -7.49 -7.73 -10.72
N SER A 63 -7.23 -8.91 -11.32
CA SER A 63 -5.89 -9.50 -11.38
C SER A 63 -4.79 -8.60 -11.93
N SER A 64 -5.12 -7.66 -12.82
CA SER A 64 -4.19 -6.68 -13.40
C SER A 64 -3.92 -5.45 -12.51
N LEU A 65 -4.59 -5.35 -11.37
CA LEU A 65 -4.58 -4.20 -10.46
C LEU A 65 -4.29 -4.60 -9.01
N ASP A 66 -4.71 -5.81 -8.60
CA ASP A 66 -4.58 -6.30 -7.24
C ASP A 66 -3.12 -6.29 -6.78
N GLN A 67 -2.87 -5.70 -5.61
CA GLN A 67 -1.58 -5.84 -4.97
C GLN A 67 -1.69 -5.88 -3.44
N ALA A 68 -0.98 -6.81 -2.81
CA ALA A 68 -0.86 -6.83 -1.35
C ALA A 68 0.11 -5.74 -0.87
N GLY A 69 -0.20 -5.12 0.27
CA GLY A 69 0.61 -4.04 0.82
C GLY A 69 0.46 -3.90 2.34
N PRO A 70 1.49 -3.35 3.03
CA PRO A 70 1.46 -3.19 4.47
C PRO A 70 0.67 -1.95 4.91
N LEU A 71 0.06 -2.07 6.10
CA LEU A 71 -0.44 -0.96 6.90
C LEU A 71 0.33 -0.92 8.22
N THR A 72 0.88 0.23 8.58
CA THR A 72 1.78 0.40 9.73
C THR A 72 1.63 1.78 10.37
N LYS A 73 2.22 2.00 11.55
CA LYS A 73 2.24 3.32 12.20
C LYS A 73 3.30 4.25 11.64
N THR A 74 4.36 3.70 11.04
CA THR A 74 5.51 4.48 10.55
C THR A 74 5.93 4.05 9.15
N VAL A 75 6.57 4.97 8.42
CA VAL A 75 7.12 4.72 7.08
C VAL A 75 8.24 3.67 7.13
N SER A 76 9.08 3.71 8.16
CA SER A 76 10.16 2.73 8.35
C SER A 76 9.62 1.31 8.55
N ASP A 77 8.52 1.14 9.28
CA ASP A 77 7.88 -0.18 9.41
C ASP A 77 7.26 -0.63 8.08
N ALA A 78 6.67 0.30 7.31
CA ALA A 78 6.12 -0.04 5.99
C ALA A 78 7.21 -0.54 5.04
N GLU A 79 8.38 0.12 5.05
CA GLU A 79 9.56 -0.28 4.28
C GLU A 79 10.07 -1.65 4.73
N LEU A 80 10.24 -1.89 6.03
CA LEU A 80 10.70 -3.17 6.56
C LEU A 80 9.80 -4.32 6.12
N ILE A 81 8.48 -4.15 6.26
CA ILE A 81 7.50 -5.19 5.93
C ILE A 81 7.43 -5.40 4.42
N HIS A 82 7.48 -4.33 3.63
CA HIS A 82 7.55 -4.43 2.18
C HIS A 82 8.77 -5.26 1.74
N ASN A 83 9.95 -4.98 2.28
CA ASN A 83 11.17 -5.71 1.95
C ASN A 83 11.10 -7.20 2.30
N ILE A 84 10.36 -7.57 3.36
CA ILE A 84 10.11 -8.98 3.72
C ILE A 84 9.14 -9.66 2.74
N MET A 85 8.11 -8.94 2.30
CA MET A 85 7.06 -9.47 1.42
C MET A 85 7.49 -9.55 -0.06
N SER A 86 8.49 -8.75 -0.45
CA SER A 86 8.86 -8.59 -1.85
C SER A 86 9.79 -9.67 -2.38
N GLY A 87 9.58 -10.05 -3.64
CA GLY A 87 10.44 -11.00 -4.33
C GLY A 87 9.74 -11.77 -5.45
N LEU A 88 10.54 -12.54 -6.18
CA LEU A 88 10.05 -13.48 -7.18
C LEU A 88 9.35 -14.66 -6.50
N ASP A 89 8.24 -15.09 -7.09
CA ASP A 89 7.53 -16.30 -6.68
C ASP A 89 7.22 -17.16 -7.90
N THR A 90 7.63 -18.42 -7.87
CA THR A 90 7.40 -19.39 -8.94
C THR A 90 5.92 -19.69 -9.19
N HIS A 91 5.05 -19.40 -8.22
CA HIS A 91 3.61 -19.58 -8.35
C HIS A 91 2.88 -18.34 -8.89
N ASP A 92 3.59 -17.22 -9.04
CA ASP A 92 3.06 -15.99 -9.61
C ASP A 92 4.01 -15.45 -10.68
N ALA A 93 3.69 -15.78 -11.93
CA ALA A 93 4.42 -15.33 -13.12
C ALA A 93 4.39 -13.81 -13.35
N THR A 94 3.65 -13.05 -12.54
CA THR A 94 3.59 -11.58 -12.62
C THR A 94 4.57 -10.89 -11.66
N THR A 95 5.28 -11.66 -10.83
CA THR A 95 6.30 -11.10 -9.93
C THR A 95 7.49 -10.53 -10.70
N ILE A 96 8.06 -9.44 -10.18
CA ILE A 96 9.21 -8.76 -10.77
C ILE A 96 10.47 -9.00 -9.93
N ALA A 97 11.61 -9.07 -10.61
CA ALA A 97 12.90 -9.22 -9.94
C ALA A 97 13.38 -7.90 -9.33
N SER A 98 14.26 -7.96 -8.33
CA SER A 98 14.79 -6.77 -7.65
C SER A 98 15.59 -5.85 -8.57
N ASP A 99 16.13 -6.38 -9.67
CA ASP A 99 16.89 -5.65 -10.69
C ASP A 99 16.03 -5.17 -11.88
N THR A 100 14.71 -5.38 -11.83
CA THR A 100 13.76 -4.91 -12.87
C THR A 100 13.84 -3.40 -13.07
N TYR A 101 14.08 -2.66 -11.97
CA TYR A 101 14.28 -1.21 -11.99
C TYR A 101 15.68 -0.88 -11.47
N PRO A 102 16.34 0.16 -12.02
CA PRO A 102 17.66 0.56 -11.56
C PRO A 102 17.58 1.05 -10.11
N GLU A 103 18.62 0.75 -9.32
CA GLU A 103 18.74 1.30 -7.97
C GLU A 103 18.70 2.83 -8.00
N VAL A 104 17.83 3.40 -7.17
CA VAL A 104 17.68 4.85 -7.05
C VAL A 104 18.66 5.37 -6.00
N VAL A 105 19.71 6.06 -6.45
CA VAL A 105 20.62 6.75 -5.56
C VAL A 105 19.91 7.93 -4.89
N LEU A 106 20.04 8.05 -3.57
CA LEU A 106 19.50 9.17 -2.81
C LEU A 106 20.06 10.49 -3.32
N LYS A 107 19.16 11.44 -3.63
CA LYS A 107 19.52 12.74 -4.18
C LYS A 107 19.58 13.77 -3.07
N LYS A 108 20.47 14.76 -3.21
CA LYS A 108 20.47 15.95 -2.33
C LYS A 108 19.23 16.81 -2.52
N SER A 109 18.66 16.80 -3.72
CA SER A 109 17.49 17.59 -4.10
C SER A 109 16.54 16.76 -4.95
N TYR A 110 15.25 16.91 -4.69
CA TYR A 110 14.17 16.26 -5.44
C TYR A 110 13.28 17.32 -6.09
N THR A 111 12.77 16.99 -7.27
CA THR A 111 11.71 17.77 -7.92
C THR A 111 10.39 17.08 -7.67
N PHE A 112 9.44 17.76 -7.04
CA PHE A 112 8.11 17.24 -6.73
C PHE A 112 7.08 17.81 -7.71
N GLY A 113 6.40 16.94 -8.45
CA GLY A 113 5.27 17.32 -9.30
C GLY A 113 4.00 17.42 -8.47
N VAL A 114 3.25 18.53 -8.63
CA VAL A 114 1.92 18.70 -8.01
C VAL A 114 0.87 18.64 -9.13
N PRO A 115 0.17 17.50 -9.31
CA PRO A 115 -0.91 17.39 -10.29
C PRO A 115 -2.10 18.23 -9.82
N ARG A 116 -2.34 19.37 -10.47
CA ARG A 116 -3.34 20.37 -10.02
C ARG A 116 -4.76 19.83 -10.01
N ASP A 117 -5.08 18.88 -10.89
CA ASP A 117 -6.40 18.26 -10.97
C ASP A 117 -6.75 17.47 -9.69
N PHE A 118 -5.76 17.06 -8.90
CA PHE A 118 -6.00 16.39 -7.60
C PHE A 118 -6.38 17.36 -6.48
N LEU A 119 -6.31 18.67 -6.74
CA LEU A 119 -6.71 19.74 -5.82
C LEU A 119 -7.99 20.44 -6.30
N GLY A 120 -8.69 19.83 -7.25
CA GLY A 120 -9.95 20.33 -7.79
C GLY A 120 -11.10 20.20 -6.79
N VAL A 121 -12.13 21.03 -6.96
CA VAL A 121 -13.35 20.98 -6.15
C VAL A 121 -14.03 19.62 -6.33
N GLY A 122 -14.37 18.95 -5.23
CA GLY A 122 -15.00 17.64 -5.23
C GLY A 122 -14.03 16.45 -5.27
N VAL A 123 -12.73 16.70 -5.21
CA VAL A 123 -11.68 15.67 -5.02
C VAL A 123 -11.31 15.50 -3.54
N ASP A 124 -11.76 16.42 -2.69
CA ASP A 124 -11.57 16.37 -1.23
C ASP A 124 -12.47 15.28 -0.60
N ALA A 125 -11.91 14.51 0.33
CA ALA A 125 -12.57 13.40 1.04
C ALA A 125 -13.50 13.85 2.17
#